data_AF-A0A1H3EAI8-F1
#
_entry.id   AF-A0A1H3EAI8-F1
#
_cell.length_a   1.000
_cell.length_b   1.000
_cell.length_c   1.000
_cell.angle_alpha   90.00
_cell.angle_beta   90.00
_cell.angle_gamma   90.00
#
_symmetry.space_group_name_H-M   'P 1'
#
loop_
_entity.id
_entity.type
_entity.pdbx_description
1 polymer ?
#
loop_
_entity_poly.entity_id
_entity_poly.type
_entity_poly.pdbx_seq_one_letter_code
_entity_poly.pdbx_strand_id
1 'polypeptide(L)'
;MKGKDDFSEFFAARAQRYRRLAYALTGDWPAADTLVETMFVRLHSRWRKVRPATADEHARKLLLDAYFSKRHQAKPPDQAAPGMDRVLAGLAPRQRAMVVLHFLEDLPVPEVAALAGVPVRTAETQIADAVAALRDSVQPSKE
;
A
#
# COMPACT_ATOMS: atom_id res chain seq x y z
N MET A 1 5.26 27.45 10.30
CA MET A 1 4.57 28.04 9.13
C MET A 1 4.14 26.91 8.22
N LYS A 2 2.85 26.72 7.99
CA LYS A 2 2.34 25.65 7.13
C LYS A 2 2.33 26.17 5.68
N GLY A 3 3.41 25.93 4.95
CA GLY A 3 3.67 26.49 3.63
C GLY A 3 4.17 25.43 2.64
N LYS A 4 4.57 25.85 1.43
CA LYS A 4 5.16 24.97 0.42
C LYS A 4 6.38 24.22 0.96
N ASP A 5 7.19 24.88 1.80
CA ASP A 5 8.42 24.32 2.38
C ASP A 5 8.14 23.17 3.35
N ASP A 6 7.07 23.27 4.15
CA ASP A 6 6.62 22.21 5.09
C ASP A 6 6.12 20.96 4.34
N PHE A 7 5.43 21.15 3.20
CA PHE A 7 5.10 20.02 2.33
C PHE A 7 6.33 19.43 1.64
N SER A 8 7.24 20.27 1.16
CA SER A 8 8.48 19.81 0.52
C SER A 8 9.33 18.97 1.47
N GLU A 9 9.43 19.34 2.74
CA GLU A 9 10.09 18.54 3.77
C GLU A 9 9.37 17.21 4.00
N PHE A 10 8.04 17.23 4.15
CA PHE A 10 7.24 16.01 4.28
C PHE A 10 7.45 15.07 3.08
N PHE A 11 7.37 15.62 1.86
CA PHE A 11 7.59 14.88 0.62
C PHE A 11 8.99 14.30 0.55
N ALA A 12 10.03 15.10 0.75
CA ALA A 12 11.43 14.66 0.66
C ALA A 12 11.73 13.53 1.65
N ALA A 13 11.19 13.60 2.87
CA ALA A 13 11.37 12.58 3.89
C ALA A 13 10.65 11.25 3.58
N ARG A 14 9.61 11.25 2.73
CA ARG A 14 8.68 10.10 2.61
C ARG A 14 8.51 9.58 1.19
N ALA A 15 8.94 10.32 0.17
CA ALA A 15 8.74 9.96 -1.22
C ALA A 15 9.22 8.53 -1.54
N GLN A 16 10.44 8.20 -1.10
CA GLN A 16 11.03 6.89 -1.36
C GLN A 16 10.31 5.76 -0.61
N ARG A 17 9.88 6.00 0.63
CA ARG A 17 9.10 5.02 1.41
C ARG A 17 7.76 4.73 0.72
N TYR A 18 7.01 5.76 0.35
CA TYR A 18 5.73 5.57 -0.34
C TYR A 18 5.91 4.93 -1.72
N ARG A 19 7.00 5.21 -2.42
CA ARG A 19 7.32 4.57 -3.70
C ARG A 19 7.52 3.06 -3.55
N ARG A 20 8.29 2.63 -2.53
CA ARG A 20 8.45 1.21 -2.19
C ARG A 20 7.14 0.56 -1.75
N LEU A 21 6.33 1.26 -0.96
CA LEU A 21 5.02 0.77 -0.55
C LEU A 21 4.08 0.59 -1.75
N ALA A 22 4.05 1.55 -2.66
CA ALA A 22 3.30 1.47 -3.91
C ALA A 22 3.77 0.30 -4.79
N TYR A 23 5.08 0.06 -4.86
CA TYR A 23 5.62 -1.12 -5.55
C TYR A 23 5.14 -2.42 -4.91
N ALA A 24 5.13 -2.53 -3.58
CA ALA A 24 4.59 -3.71 -2.90
C ALA A 24 3.09 -3.94 -3.20
N LEU A 25 2.33 -2.89 -3.49
CA LEU A 25 0.92 -2.97 -3.89
C LEU A 25 0.76 -3.36 -5.37
N THR A 26 1.59 -2.83 -6.26
CA THR A 26 1.43 -2.99 -7.72
C THR A 26 2.23 -4.14 -8.31
N GLY A 27 3.42 -4.42 -7.78
CA GLY A 27 4.45 -5.29 -8.36
C GLY A 27 5.10 -4.70 -9.62
N ASP A 28 4.91 -3.40 -9.89
CA ASP A 28 5.38 -2.72 -11.11
C ASP A 28 5.81 -1.29 -10.79
N TRP A 29 7.05 -0.93 -11.16
CA TRP A 29 7.64 0.38 -10.86
C TRP A 29 6.94 1.54 -11.58
N PRO A 30 6.70 1.49 -12.91
CA PRO A 30 5.89 2.48 -13.60
C PRO A 30 4.51 2.73 -12.96
N ALA A 31 3.79 1.65 -12.61
CA ALA A 31 2.52 1.76 -11.91
C ALA A 31 2.67 2.35 -10.51
N ALA A 32 3.72 1.98 -9.77
CA ALA A 32 4.01 2.52 -8.44
C ALA A 32 4.30 4.02 -8.50
N ASP A 33 5.11 4.47 -9.46
CA ASP A 33 5.43 5.88 -9.66
C ASP A 33 4.18 6.71 -9.95
N THR A 34 3.33 6.22 -10.85
CA THR A 34 2.05 6.87 -11.16
C THR A 34 1.12 6.92 -9.94
N LEU A 35 1.11 5.85 -9.13
CA LEU A 35 0.27 5.75 -7.94
C LEU A 35 0.72 6.76 -6.87
N VAL A 36 2.03 6.86 -6.62
CA VAL A 36 2.63 7.79 -5.66
C VAL A 36 2.47 9.24 -6.10
N GLU A 37 2.68 9.52 -7.39
CA GLU A 37 2.44 10.85 -7.95
C GLU A 37 0.98 11.28 -7.73
N THR A 38 0.03 10.42 -8.09
CA THR A 38 -1.40 10.68 -7.88
C THR A 38 -1.71 10.98 -6.41
N MET A 39 -1.12 10.20 -5.49
CA MET A 39 -1.30 10.36 -4.05
C MET A 39 -0.74 11.71 -3.55
N PHE A 40 0.51 12.05 -3.89
CA PHE A 40 1.14 13.29 -3.43
C PHE A 40 0.50 14.54 -4.05
N VAL A 41 0.08 14.49 -5.32
CA VAL A 41 -0.67 15.60 -5.95
C VAL A 41 -1.98 15.85 -5.20
N ARG A 42 -2.73 14.79 -4.89
CA ARG A 42 -3.97 14.91 -4.09
C ARG A 42 -3.68 15.40 -2.67
N LEU A 43 -2.62 14.92 -2.03
CA LEU A 43 -2.23 15.35 -0.69
C LEU A 43 -1.85 16.84 -0.67
N HIS A 44 -1.02 17.27 -1.62
CA HIS A 44 -0.58 18.67 -1.76
C HIS A 44 -1.78 19.62 -1.88
N SER A 45 -2.78 19.28 -2.71
CA SER A 45 -4.00 20.09 -2.87
C SER A 45 -4.80 20.28 -1.56
N ARG A 46 -4.63 19.38 -0.59
CA ARG A 46 -5.32 19.40 0.71
C ARG A 46 -4.41 19.82 1.87
N TRP A 47 -3.12 20.06 1.60
CA TRP A 47 -2.07 20.20 2.63
C TRP A 47 -2.39 21.24 3.70
N ARG A 48 -2.97 22.37 3.31
CA ARG A 48 -3.37 23.45 4.25
C ARG A 48 -4.26 22.93 5.38
N LYS A 49 -5.14 21.96 5.09
CA LYS A 49 -6.10 21.38 6.05
C LYS A 49 -5.54 20.19 6.84
N VAL A 50 -4.51 19.52 6.33
CA VAL A 50 -3.96 18.27 6.92
C VAL A 50 -3.00 18.59 8.06
N ARG A 51 -3.27 18.14 9.28
CA ARG A 51 -2.35 18.39 10.42
C ARG A 51 -1.07 17.54 10.24
N PRO A 52 0.13 18.04 10.59
CA PRO A 52 1.36 17.27 10.46
C PRO A 52 1.29 15.90 11.15
N ALA A 53 0.69 15.83 12.34
CA ALA A 53 0.51 14.60 13.10
C ALA A 53 -0.36 13.53 12.40
N THR A 54 -1.23 13.91 11.45
CA THR A 54 -2.10 12.98 10.71
C THR A 54 -1.74 12.88 9.24
N ALA A 55 -0.63 13.50 8.81
CA ALA A 55 -0.27 13.59 7.40
C ALA A 55 -0.01 12.22 6.76
N ASP A 56 0.69 11.32 7.48
CA ASP A 56 0.94 9.95 7.03
C ASP A 56 -0.37 9.13 6.90
N GLU A 57 -1.35 9.34 7.79
CA GLU A 57 -2.67 8.70 7.70
C GLU A 57 -3.42 9.14 6.43
N HIS A 58 -3.45 10.44 6.16
CA HIS A 58 -4.07 10.97 4.93
C HIS A 58 -3.37 10.46 3.67
N ALA A 59 -2.04 10.39 3.68
CA ALA A 59 -1.25 9.87 2.57
C ALA A 59 -1.54 8.38 2.32
N ARG A 60 -1.57 7.54 3.36
CA ARG A 60 -1.94 6.12 3.25
C ARG A 60 -3.34 5.93 2.67
N LYS A 61 -4.32 6.69 3.18
CA LYS A 61 -5.69 6.66 2.67
C LYS A 61 -5.74 7.03 1.19
N LEU A 62 -5.09 8.12 0.79
CA LEU A 62 -5.05 8.56 -0.61
C LEU A 62 -4.35 7.55 -1.53
N LEU A 63 -3.30 6.88 -1.04
CA LEU A 63 -2.60 5.83 -1.77
C LEU A 63 -3.53 4.65 -2.05
N LEU A 64 -4.25 4.16 -1.02
CA LEU A 64 -5.18 3.04 -1.16
C LEU A 64 -6.39 3.37 -2.01
N ASP A 65 -6.97 4.56 -1.83
CA ASP A 65 -8.07 5.03 -2.67
C ASP A 65 -7.66 5.03 -4.15
N ALA A 66 -6.45 5.52 -4.46
CA ALA A 66 -5.91 5.50 -5.81
C ALA A 66 -5.62 4.07 -6.32
N TYR A 67 -5.11 3.18 -5.46
CA TYR A 67 -4.83 1.79 -5.79
C TYR A 67 -6.11 1.01 -6.12
N PHE A 68 -7.14 1.11 -5.27
CA PHE A 68 -8.42 0.43 -5.49
C PHE A 68 -9.16 1.00 -6.70
N SER A 69 -9.08 2.30 -6.94
CA SER A 69 -9.64 2.91 -8.16
C SER A 69 -8.98 2.36 -9.43
N LYS A 70 -7.67 2.10 -9.41
CA LYS A 70 -6.93 1.53 -10.55
C LYS A 70 -7.01 0.01 -10.65
N ARG A 71 -7.57 -0.69 -9.65
CA ARG A 71 -7.70 -2.16 -9.66
C ARG A 71 -8.41 -2.69 -10.91
N HIS A 72 -9.33 -1.93 -11.49
CA HIS A 72 -10.03 -2.31 -12.72
C HIS A 72 -9.17 -2.22 -14.00
N GLN A 73 -7.97 -1.63 -13.91
CA GLN A 73 -7.08 -1.36 -15.05
C GLN A 73 -5.68 -1.98 -14.87
N ALA A 74 -5.41 -2.61 -13.73
CA ALA A 74 -4.10 -3.18 -13.44
C ALA A 74 -3.89 -4.48 -14.22
N LYS A 75 -2.81 -4.53 -15.00
CA LYS A 75 -2.28 -5.78 -15.55
C LYS A 75 -1.87 -6.68 -14.36
N PRO A 76 -2.01 -8.02 -14.45
CA PRO A 76 -1.45 -8.91 -13.45
C PRO A 76 0.02 -8.54 -13.20
N PRO A 77 0.48 -8.53 -11.94
CA PRO A 77 1.88 -8.23 -11.66
C PRO A 77 2.78 -9.19 -12.43
N ASP A 78 3.97 -8.73 -12.80
CA ASP A 78 4.92 -9.56 -13.53
C ASP A 78 5.28 -10.79 -12.70
N GLN A 79 4.84 -11.97 -13.13
CA GLN A 79 5.08 -13.23 -12.43
C GLN A 79 6.57 -13.63 -12.45
N ALA A 80 7.39 -12.93 -13.24
CA ALA A 80 8.85 -13.08 -13.26
C ALA A 80 9.56 -12.34 -12.11
N ALA A 81 8.85 -11.57 -11.28
CA ALA A 81 9.45 -10.90 -10.12
C ALA A 81 10.05 -11.94 -9.13
N PRO A 82 11.29 -11.79 -8.66
CA PRO A 82 11.87 -12.72 -7.71
C PRO A 82 11.32 -12.52 -6.28
N GLY A 83 11.27 -13.60 -5.49
CA GLY A 83 11.04 -13.54 -4.04
C GLY A 83 9.64 -13.04 -3.63
N MET A 84 9.59 -12.13 -2.65
CA MET A 84 8.36 -11.63 -2.00
C MET A 84 7.36 -11.01 -3.00
N ASP A 85 7.86 -10.37 -4.05
CA ASP A 85 7.03 -9.64 -5.02
C ASP A 85 6.12 -10.59 -5.80
N ARG A 86 6.61 -11.76 -6.22
CA ARG A 86 5.80 -12.81 -6.85
C ARG A 86 4.76 -13.39 -5.90
N VAL A 87 5.11 -13.52 -4.63
CA VAL A 87 4.17 -14.06 -3.65
C VAL A 87 3.04 -13.06 -3.39
N LEU A 88 3.37 -11.78 -3.20
CA LEU A 88 2.38 -10.71 -3.08
C LEU A 88 1.53 -10.61 -4.36
N ALA A 89 2.12 -10.85 -5.53
CA ALA A 89 1.41 -10.86 -6.80
C ALA A 89 0.28 -11.90 -6.88
N GLY A 90 0.44 -13.05 -6.21
CA GLY A 90 -0.58 -14.09 -6.12
C GLY A 90 -1.79 -13.73 -5.25
N LEU A 91 -1.66 -12.71 -4.38
CA LEU A 91 -2.76 -12.26 -3.54
C LEU A 91 -3.74 -11.38 -4.33
N ALA A 92 -5.03 -11.51 -4.00
CA ALA A 92 -6.03 -10.58 -4.48
C ALA A 92 -5.68 -9.15 -4.03
N PRO A 93 -5.94 -8.10 -4.83
CA PRO A 93 -5.51 -6.73 -4.53
C PRO A 93 -5.88 -6.22 -3.12
N ARG A 94 -7.08 -6.55 -2.62
CA ARG A 94 -7.49 -6.18 -1.25
C ARG A 94 -6.68 -6.93 -0.17
N GLN A 95 -6.44 -8.23 -0.33
CA GLN A 95 -5.61 -9.00 0.59
C GLN A 95 -4.17 -8.49 0.60
N ARG A 96 -3.62 -8.23 -0.59
CA ARG A 96 -2.28 -7.63 -0.74
C ARG A 96 -2.18 -6.32 0.00
N ALA A 97 -3.14 -5.41 -0.18
CA ALA A 97 -3.15 -4.14 0.51
C ALA A 97 -3.15 -4.31 2.04
N MET A 98 -3.94 -5.23 2.58
CA MET A 98 -4.00 -5.46 4.02
C MET A 98 -2.70 -6.04 4.59
N VAL A 99 -2.07 -7.00 3.90
CA VAL A 99 -0.76 -7.55 4.29
C VAL A 99 0.31 -6.46 4.23
N VAL A 100 0.35 -5.70 3.14
CA VAL A 100 1.33 -4.62 2.95
C VAL A 100 1.20 -3.57 4.06
N LEU A 101 0.00 -3.12 4.39
CA LEU A 101 -0.22 -2.16 5.47
C LEU A 101 0.12 -2.73 6.85
N HIS A 102 -0.25 -3.98 7.12
CA HIS A 102 -0.01 -4.59 8.42
C HIS A 102 1.49 -4.84 8.67
N PHE A 103 2.20 -5.39 7.68
CA PHE A 103 3.58 -5.86 7.87
C PHE A 103 4.67 -4.88 7.40
N LEU A 104 4.40 -3.99 6.44
CA LEU A 104 5.39 -3.00 5.98
C LEU A 104 5.19 -1.61 6.60
N GLU A 105 4.00 -1.33 7.12
CA GLU A 105 3.69 -0.05 7.78
C GLU A 105 3.37 -0.21 9.28
N ASP A 106 3.52 -1.43 9.83
CA ASP A 106 3.27 -1.78 11.23
C ASP A 106 1.89 -1.33 11.75
N LEU A 107 0.88 -1.28 10.86
CA LEU A 107 -0.44 -0.82 11.25
C LEU A 107 -1.22 -1.92 11.99
N PRO A 108 -1.94 -1.58 13.06
CA PRO A 108 -2.80 -2.54 13.74
C PRO A 108 -3.98 -2.91 12.85
N VAL A 109 -4.46 -4.16 12.97
CA VAL A 109 -5.54 -4.71 12.13
C VAL A 109 -6.79 -3.82 12.07
N PRO A 110 -7.25 -3.18 13.16
CA PRO A 110 -8.37 -2.24 13.08
C PRO A 110 -8.15 -1.03 12.15
N GLU A 111 -6.94 -0.47 12.11
CA GLU A 111 -6.60 0.63 11.21
C GLU A 111 -6.55 0.14 9.76
N VAL A 112 -5.95 -1.04 9.53
CA VAL A 112 -5.94 -1.69 8.21
C VAL A 112 -7.36 -1.93 7.69
N ALA A 113 -8.26 -2.42 8.55
CA ALA A 113 -9.65 -2.67 8.20
C ALA A 113 -10.39 -1.38 7.81
N ALA A 114 -10.20 -0.30 8.58
CA ALA A 114 -10.77 1.00 8.30
C ALA A 114 -10.26 1.58 6.97
N LEU A 115 -8.96 1.46 6.69
CA LEU A 115 -8.34 1.89 5.45
C LEU A 115 -8.80 1.06 4.23
N ALA A 116 -8.99 -0.24 4.40
CA ALA A 116 -9.44 -1.14 3.34
C ALA A 116 -10.97 -1.14 3.14
N GLY A 117 -11.72 -0.48 4.02
CA GLY A 117 -13.19 -0.43 3.97
C GLY A 117 -13.86 -1.78 4.21
N VAL A 118 -13.35 -2.56 5.16
CA VAL A 118 -13.87 -3.89 5.53
C VAL A 118 -14.03 -4.02 7.05
N PRO A 119 -14.88 -4.93 7.55
CA PRO A 119 -14.96 -5.21 8.99
C PRO A 119 -13.63 -5.75 9.55
N VAL A 120 -13.32 -5.45 10.81
CA VAL A 120 -12.08 -5.90 11.49
C VAL A 120 -11.90 -7.42 11.40
N ARG A 121 -12.96 -8.18 11.71
CA ARG A 121 -12.96 -9.65 11.62
C ARG A 121 -12.63 -10.15 10.20
N THR A 122 -13.10 -9.46 9.17
CA THR A 122 -12.78 -9.80 7.78
C THR A 122 -11.31 -9.53 7.47
N ALA A 123 -10.76 -8.42 7.99
CA ALA A 123 -9.33 -8.12 7.84
C ALA A 123 -8.46 -9.18 8.54
N GLU A 124 -8.80 -9.58 9.77
CA GLU A 124 -8.09 -10.63 10.51
C GLU A 124 -8.05 -11.94 9.71
N THR A 125 -9.19 -12.41 9.22
CA THR A 125 -9.27 -13.63 8.40
C THR A 125 -8.47 -13.48 7.11
N GLN A 126 -8.64 -12.39 6.37
CA GLN A 126 -7.94 -12.20 5.10
C GLN A 126 -6.41 -12.04 5.26
N ILE A 127 -5.95 -11.44 6.35
CA ILE A 127 -4.52 -11.36 6.69
C ILE A 127 -4.00 -12.76 7.03
N ALA A 128 -4.72 -13.54 7.85
CA ALA A 128 -4.33 -14.91 8.18
C ALA A 128 -4.26 -15.80 6.94
N ASP A 129 -5.29 -15.75 6.07
CA ASP A 129 -5.34 -16.50 4.82
C ASP A 129 -4.19 -16.09 3.88
N ALA A 130 -3.91 -14.79 3.78
CA ALA A 130 -2.81 -14.30 2.97
C ALA A 130 -1.47 -14.82 3.50
N VAL A 131 -1.23 -14.76 4.82
CA VAL A 131 -0.02 -15.31 5.46
C VAL A 131 0.10 -16.82 5.24
N ALA A 132 -1.00 -17.58 5.27
CA ALA A 132 -0.99 -19.00 4.94
C ALA A 132 -0.57 -19.23 3.49
N ALA A 133 -1.15 -18.49 2.53
CA ALA A 133 -0.75 -18.54 1.13
C ALA A 133 0.72 -18.13 0.93
N LEU A 134 1.21 -17.12 1.67
CA LEU A 134 2.63 -16.74 1.65
C LEU A 134 3.51 -17.92 2.09
N ARG A 135 3.16 -18.59 3.19
CA ARG A 135 3.91 -19.74 3.72
C ARG A 135 3.97 -20.90 2.73
N ASP A 136 2.85 -21.24 2.11
CA ASP A 136 2.77 -22.35 1.15
C ASP A 136 3.60 -22.08 -0.11
N SER A 137 3.72 -20.81 -0.52
CA SER A 137 4.53 -20.42 -1.68
C SER A 137 6.05 -20.43 -1.44
N VAL A 138 6.47 -20.34 -0.16
CA VAL A 138 7.88 -20.29 0.26
C VAL A 138 8.39 -21.67 0.67
N GLN A 139 7.51 -22.60 1.04
CA GLN A 139 7.90 -23.99 1.22
C GLN A 139 8.30 -24.56 -0.14
N PRO A 140 9.53 -25.08 -0.31
CA PRO A 140 9.90 -25.76 -1.54
C PRO A 140 8.93 -26.93 -1.73
N SER A 141 8.35 -27.03 -2.93
CA SER A 141 7.64 -28.23 -3.36
C SER A 141 8.48 -29.44 -2.94
N LYS A 142 7.97 -30.25 -2.02
CA LYS A 142 8.62 -31.51 -1.68
C LYS A 142 8.65 -32.34 -2.96
N GLU A 143 9.82 -32.48 -3.55
CA GLU A 143 10.16 -33.60 -4.44
C GLU A 143 10.06 -34.92 -3.66
#